data_AF-A0A0A7M7L0-F1
#
_entry.id   AF-A0A0A7M7L0-F1
#
_cell.length_a   1.000
_cell.length_b   1.000
_cell.length_c   1.000
_cell.angle_alpha   90.00
_cell.angle_beta   90.00
_cell.angle_gamma   90.00
#
_symmetry.space_group_name_H-M   'P 1'
#
loop_
_entity.id
_entity.type
_entity.pdbx_description
1 polymer ?
#
loop_
_entity_poly.entity_id
_entity_poly.type
_entity_poly.pdbx_seq_one_letter_code
_entity_poly.pdbx_strand_id
1 'polypeptide(L)'
;HQATYGDFGSTICTVLARSFADIGDIVRGRDLFYGNTQEKEKREQLDDNLKDIFKKIHDKLGEEAKKHYNDRTNYYKLREDWWYANRETVWKAITCDNRLAGAHYFRKTCNDNGIFSQANDKCRCKKNDGTNETDQVPTYFDYVPQYLRWFEEWA
;
A
#
# COMPACT_ATOMS: atom_id res chain seq x y z
N HIS A 1 23.37 14.22 -6.82
CA HIS A 1 23.79 13.03 -6.06
C HIS A 1 23.28 11.79 -6.78
N GLN A 2 24.09 11.28 -7.69
CA GLN A 2 23.82 10.07 -8.47
C GLN A 2 24.54 8.95 -7.73
N ALA A 3 23.81 8.17 -6.94
CA ALA A 3 24.40 7.04 -6.22
C ALA A 3 24.86 5.99 -7.24
N THR A 4 26.10 5.55 -7.12
CA THR A 4 26.66 4.40 -7.81
C THR A 4 26.00 3.13 -7.26
N TYR A 5 24.99 2.63 -7.98
CA TYR A 5 24.16 1.51 -7.54
C TYR A 5 24.77 0.15 -7.94
N GLY A 6 25.50 -0.47 -7.01
CA GLY A 6 25.89 -1.89 -7.08
C GLY A 6 24.93 -2.85 -6.35
N ASP A 7 23.93 -2.33 -5.62
CA ASP A 7 23.03 -3.10 -4.75
C ASP A 7 21.56 -2.66 -4.86
N PHE A 8 21.02 -2.63 -6.09
CA PHE A 8 19.64 -2.19 -6.36
C PHE A 8 18.56 -3.14 -5.78
N GLY A 9 18.90 -4.41 -5.51
CA GLY A 9 17.92 -5.44 -5.16
C GLY A 9 17.34 -5.29 -3.76
N SER A 10 18.15 -4.87 -2.78
CA SER A 10 17.77 -4.75 -1.37
C SER A 10 16.99 -3.45 -1.07
N THR A 11 17.26 -2.38 -1.83
CA THR A 11 16.67 -1.05 -1.62
C THR A 11 15.36 -0.85 -2.38
N ILE A 12 15.19 -1.48 -3.56
CA ILE A 12 14.00 -1.26 -4.38
C ILE A 12 12.72 -1.72 -3.68
N CYS A 13 12.74 -2.85 -2.96
CA CYS A 13 11.58 -3.33 -2.21
C CYS A 13 11.17 -2.37 -1.08
N THR A 14 12.13 -1.68 -0.48
CA THR A 14 11.88 -0.65 0.55
C THR A 14 11.20 0.57 -0.04
N VAL A 15 11.68 1.05 -1.20
CA VAL A 15 11.06 2.17 -1.91
C VAL A 15 9.64 1.80 -2.33
N LEU A 16 9.43 0.61 -2.89
CA LEU A 16 8.09 0.13 -3.26
C LEU A 16 7.16 0.01 -2.04
N ALA A 17 7.67 -0.42 -0.89
CA ALA A 17 6.90 -0.47 0.36
C ALA A 17 6.46 0.91 0.85
N ARG A 18 7.31 1.94 0.70
CA ARG A 18 6.95 3.34 1.02
C ARG A 18 5.88 3.87 0.07
N SER A 19 6.08 3.71 -1.24
CA SER A 19 5.09 4.11 -2.24
C SER A 19 3.73 3.41 -2.04
N PHE A 20 3.74 2.13 -1.69
CA PHE A 20 2.53 1.37 -1.36
C PHE A 20 1.80 1.94 -0.14
N ALA A 21 2.52 2.31 0.92
CA ALA A 21 1.94 2.91 2.10
C ALA A 21 1.32 4.30 1.81
N ASP A 22 1.99 5.12 1.00
CA ASP A 22 1.46 6.41 0.58
C ASP A 22 0.22 6.26 -0.31
N ILE A 23 0.22 5.32 -1.27
CA ILE A 23 -1.00 4.98 -2.04
C ILE A 23 -2.14 4.57 -1.10
N GLY A 24 -1.84 3.76 -0.07
CA GLY A 24 -2.81 3.37 0.94
C GLY A 24 -3.38 4.57 1.72
N ASP A 25 -2.54 5.56 2.07
CA ASP A 25 -3.01 6.78 2.73
C ASP A 25 -3.80 7.71 1.81
N ILE A 26 -3.48 7.77 0.52
CA ILE A 26 -4.26 8.47 -0.50
C ILE A 26 -5.67 7.85 -0.59
N VAL A 27 -5.75 6.53 -0.79
CA VAL A 27 -7.03 5.81 -0.92
C VAL A 27 -7.88 5.93 0.34
N ARG A 28 -7.26 5.90 1.52
CA ARG A 28 -7.95 6.01 2.82
C ARG A 28 -8.28 7.44 3.23
N GLY A 29 -7.81 8.45 2.51
CA GLY A 29 -8.00 9.86 2.87
C GLY A 29 -7.23 10.30 4.12
N ARG A 30 -6.08 9.67 4.40
CA ARG A 30 -5.21 9.95 5.56
C ARG A 30 -3.92 10.69 5.21
N ASP A 31 -3.63 10.82 3.92
CA ASP A 31 -2.43 11.47 3.42
C ASP A 31 -2.41 12.98 3.76
N LEU A 32 -1.24 13.44 4.19
CA LEU A 32 -0.98 14.78 4.73
C LEU A 32 -0.28 15.69 3.71
N PHE A 33 -0.16 15.30 2.44
CA PHE A 33 0.56 16.09 1.44
C PHE A 33 -0.27 17.30 1.00
N TYR A 34 0.13 18.49 1.45
CA TYR A 34 -0.53 19.76 1.09
C TYR A 34 0.13 20.49 -0.09
N GLY A 35 1.40 20.17 -0.41
CA GLY A 35 2.12 20.69 -1.58
C GLY A 35 2.15 22.22 -1.72
N ASN A 36 2.53 22.69 -2.91
CA ASN A 36 2.28 24.07 -3.33
C ASN A 36 0.82 24.26 -3.81
N THR A 37 0.40 25.49 -4.11
CA THR A 37 -1.00 25.78 -4.51
C THR A 37 -1.50 24.92 -5.67
N GLN A 38 -0.67 24.70 -6.70
CA GLN A 38 -1.05 23.88 -7.85
C GLN A 38 -1.18 22.39 -7.50
N GLU A 39 -0.30 21.89 -6.63
CA GLU A 39 -0.37 20.51 -6.13
C GLU A 39 -1.59 20.30 -5.25
N LYS A 40 -1.95 21.30 -4.45
CA LYS A 40 -3.15 21.28 -3.60
C LYS A 40 -4.43 21.17 -4.42
N GLU A 41 -4.58 21.95 -5.49
CA GLU A 41 -5.76 21.87 -6.36
C GLU A 41 -5.90 20.49 -7.02
N LYS A 42 -4.80 19.94 -7.54
CA LYS A 42 -4.79 18.57 -8.09
C LYS A 42 -5.14 17.54 -7.02
N ARG A 43 -4.73 17.80 -5.78
CA ARG A 43 -4.98 16.90 -4.66
C ARG A 43 -6.44 16.90 -4.25
N GLU A 44 -7.05 18.08 -4.17
CA GLU A 44 -8.48 18.24 -3.91
C GLU A 44 -9.30 17.53 -4.99
N GLN A 45 -8.94 17.73 -6.27
CA GLN A 45 -9.57 17.03 -7.39
C GLN A 45 -9.47 15.49 -7.26
N LEU A 46 -8.30 14.98 -6.84
CA LEU A 46 -8.11 13.54 -6.61
C LEU A 46 -8.99 13.03 -5.47
N ASP A 47 -9.06 13.73 -4.34
CA ASP A 47 -9.88 13.31 -3.20
C ASP A 47 -11.39 13.36 -3.52
N ASP A 48 -11.84 14.37 -4.27
CA ASP A 48 -13.22 14.47 -4.74
C ASP A 48 -13.58 13.31 -5.68
N ASN A 49 -12.69 12.97 -6.62
CA ASN A 49 -12.87 11.79 -7.47
C ASN A 49 -12.96 10.49 -6.65
N LEU A 50 -12.13 10.33 -5.61
CA LEU A 50 -12.20 9.19 -4.71
C LEU A 50 -13.52 9.19 -3.93
N LYS A 51 -14.00 10.35 -3.46
CA LYS A 51 -15.30 10.45 -2.77
C LYS A 51 -16.44 10.02 -3.68
N ASP A 52 -16.43 10.43 -4.94
CA ASP A 52 -17.42 10.01 -5.92
C ASP A 52 -17.39 8.51 -6.22
N ILE A 53 -16.20 7.92 -6.31
CA ILE A 53 -16.05 6.47 -6.49
C ILE A 53 -16.62 5.73 -5.27
N PHE A 54 -16.22 6.12 -4.06
CA PHE A 54 -16.67 5.45 -2.84
C PHE A 54 -18.15 5.67 -2.54
N LYS A 55 -18.73 6.81 -2.93
CA LYS A 55 -20.18 7.02 -2.96
C LYS A 55 -20.88 5.99 -3.83
N LYS A 56 -20.42 5.80 -5.07
CA LYS A 56 -21.00 4.80 -5.99
C LYS A 56 -20.85 3.37 -5.47
N ILE A 57 -19.75 3.05 -4.78
CA ILE A 57 -19.55 1.75 -4.11
C ILE A 57 -20.56 1.61 -2.97
N HIS A 58 -20.68 2.63 -2.11
CA HIS A 58 -21.61 2.66 -0.97
C HIS A 58 -23.06 2.47 -1.42
N ASP A 59 -23.48 3.16 -2.47
CA ASP A 59 -24.84 3.10 -3.01
C ASP A 59 -25.22 1.70 -3.50
N LYS A 60 -24.23 0.88 -3.90
CA LYS A 60 -24.40 -0.51 -4.34
C LYS A 60 -24.38 -1.53 -3.20
N LEU A 61 -24.05 -1.12 -1.97
CA LEU A 61 -24.06 -2.01 -0.82
C LEU A 61 -25.50 -2.39 -0.41
N GLY A 62 -25.66 -3.56 0.20
CA GLY A 62 -26.90 -3.95 0.85
C GLY A 62 -27.21 -3.07 2.07
N GLU A 63 -28.48 -3.03 2.49
CA GLU A 63 -28.96 -2.15 3.56
C GLU A 63 -28.21 -2.31 4.89
N GLU A 64 -27.86 -3.53 5.27
CA GLU A 64 -27.09 -3.79 6.49
C GLU A 64 -25.67 -3.22 6.42
N ALA A 65 -24.98 -3.43 5.30
CA ALA A 65 -23.65 -2.87 5.07
C ALA A 65 -23.69 -1.33 5.02
N LYS A 66 -24.73 -0.73 4.41
CA LYS A 66 -24.93 0.73 4.43
C LYS A 66 -25.10 1.28 5.84
N LYS A 67 -25.74 0.54 6.75
CA LYS A 67 -25.86 0.91 8.18
C LYS A 67 -24.51 0.81 8.89
N HIS A 68 -23.71 -0.21 8.57
CA HIS A 68 -22.37 -0.39 9.14
C HIS A 68 -21.38 0.70 8.68
N TYR A 69 -21.49 1.13 7.42
CA TYR A 69 -20.72 2.21 6.81
C TYR A 69 -21.56 3.50 6.76
N ASN A 70 -21.84 4.10 7.92
CA ASN A 70 -22.76 5.22 8.02
C ASN A 70 -22.19 6.60 7.59
N ASP A 71 -20.88 6.71 7.37
CA ASP A 71 -20.26 7.94 6.83
C ASP A 71 -20.62 8.11 5.35
N ARG A 72 -21.36 9.18 5.04
CA ARG A 72 -21.81 9.55 3.68
C ARG A 72 -20.98 10.69 3.05
N THR A 73 -19.95 11.16 3.75
CA THR A 73 -19.16 12.32 3.35
C THR A 73 -17.80 11.89 2.83
N ASN A 74 -17.04 11.16 3.65
CA ASN A 74 -15.66 10.79 3.34
C ASN A 74 -15.50 9.28 3.17
N TYR A 75 -16.46 8.50 3.66
CA TYR A 75 -16.49 7.04 3.60
C TYR A 75 -15.28 6.39 4.29
N TYR A 76 -14.71 7.00 5.34
CA TYR A 76 -13.42 6.58 5.91
C TYR A 76 -13.37 5.09 6.25
N LYS A 77 -14.38 4.60 6.96
CA LYS A 77 -14.47 3.18 7.35
C LYS A 77 -14.57 2.24 6.14
N LEU A 78 -15.35 2.63 5.12
CA LEU A 78 -15.46 1.85 3.88
C LEU A 78 -14.13 1.86 3.10
N ARG A 79 -13.43 3.00 3.06
CA ARG A 79 -12.11 3.13 2.42
C ARG A 79 -11.05 2.28 3.12
N GLU A 80 -11.07 2.24 4.45
CA GLU A 80 -10.16 1.40 5.26
C GLU A 80 -10.36 -0.08 5.02
N ASP A 81 -11.61 -0.55 5.08
CA ASP A 81 -11.94 -1.96 4.85
C ASP A 81 -11.68 -2.35 3.39
N TRP A 82 -11.95 -1.45 2.44
CA TRP A 82 -11.63 -1.66 1.03
C TRP A 82 -10.12 -1.81 0.83
N TRP A 83 -9.30 -0.96 1.46
CA TRP A 83 -7.85 -1.12 1.40
C TRP A 83 -7.43 -2.46 2.01
N TYR A 84 -7.90 -2.80 3.21
CA TYR A 84 -7.58 -4.08 3.86
C TYR A 84 -7.88 -5.27 2.95
N ALA A 85 -9.04 -5.27 2.29
CA ALA A 85 -9.46 -6.35 1.38
C ALA A 85 -8.64 -6.42 0.08
N ASN A 86 -8.13 -5.29 -0.43
CA ASN A 86 -7.50 -5.22 -1.77
C ASN A 86 -5.98 -4.98 -1.74
N ARG A 87 -5.39 -4.67 -0.58
CA ARG A 87 -3.96 -4.32 -0.43
C ARG A 87 -3.02 -5.37 -1.01
N GLU A 88 -3.40 -6.65 -0.93
CA GLU A 88 -2.66 -7.76 -1.52
C GLU A 88 -2.57 -7.65 -3.05
N THR A 89 -3.72 -7.40 -3.69
CA THR A 89 -3.80 -7.24 -5.15
C THR A 89 -3.04 -6.00 -5.62
N VAL A 90 -3.12 -4.91 -4.85
CA VAL A 90 -2.37 -3.68 -5.13
C VAL A 90 -0.86 -3.94 -5.04
N TRP A 91 -0.40 -4.64 -4.00
CA TRP A 91 1.02 -5.02 -3.87
C TRP A 91 1.48 -5.90 -5.04
N LYS A 92 0.67 -6.90 -5.42
CA LYS A 92 0.91 -7.76 -6.59
C LYS A 92 1.04 -6.95 -7.89
N ALA A 93 0.25 -5.89 -8.06
CA ALA A 93 0.36 -5.00 -9.21
C ALA A 93 1.65 -4.16 -9.18
N ILE A 94 2.01 -3.58 -8.03
CA ILE A 94 3.22 -2.75 -7.87
C ILE A 94 4.50 -3.54 -8.15
N THR A 95 4.50 -4.82 -7.76
CA THR A 95 5.69 -5.69 -7.83
C THR A 95 5.65 -6.66 -9.00
N CYS A 96 4.81 -6.45 -10.02
CA CYS A 96 4.62 -7.42 -11.11
C CYS A 96 5.84 -7.56 -12.04
N ASP A 97 6.70 -6.54 -12.10
CA ASP A 97 7.83 -6.43 -13.02
C ASP A 97 8.85 -7.58 -12.83
N ASN A 98 9.26 -8.18 -13.94
CA ASN A 98 10.24 -9.27 -13.94
C ASN A 98 11.63 -8.84 -13.49
N ARG A 99 11.96 -7.55 -13.56
CA ARG A 99 13.21 -6.98 -13.04
C ARG A 99 13.34 -7.14 -11.51
N LEU A 100 12.24 -7.46 -10.82
CA LEU A 100 12.22 -7.68 -9.37
C LEU A 100 12.46 -9.15 -8.98
N ALA A 101 12.69 -10.09 -9.91
CA ALA A 101 12.77 -11.52 -9.61
C ALA A 101 13.87 -11.93 -8.59
N GLY A 102 14.86 -11.06 -8.33
CA GLY A 102 15.84 -11.24 -7.24
C GLY A 102 15.86 -10.09 -6.22
N ALA A 103 14.88 -9.18 -6.31
CA ALA A 103 14.74 -8.10 -5.36
C ALA A 103 14.18 -8.63 -4.05
N HIS A 104 14.77 -8.19 -2.94
CA HIS A 104 14.41 -8.68 -1.62
C HIS A 104 14.19 -7.53 -0.64
N TYR A 105 13.22 -7.72 0.25
CA TYR A 105 13.04 -6.81 1.37
C TYR A 105 14.15 -7.05 2.40
N PHE A 106 14.82 -5.99 2.85
CA PHE A 106 15.97 -6.11 3.75
C PHE A 106 15.62 -6.78 5.10
N ARG A 107 14.38 -6.56 5.59
CA ARG A 107 13.89 -7.20 6.81
C ARG A 107 13.43 -8.63 6.51
N LYS A 108 13.73 -9.55 7.44
CA LYS A 108 13.15 -10.90 7.43
C LYS A 108 11.69 -10.85 7.87
N THR A 109 10.79 -10.71 6.92
CA THR A 109 9.36 -10.49 7.16
C THR A 109 8.48 -11.66 6.72
N CYS A 110 9.02 -12.58 5.94
CA CYS A 110 8.31 -13.78 5.53
C CYS A 110 8.42 -14.85 6.61
N ASN A 111 7.35 -15.60 6.81
CA ASN A 111 7.31 -16.73 7.73
C ASN A 111 7.17 -18.01 6.90
N ASP A 112 8.30 -18.67 6.62
CA ASP A 112 8.33 -19.95 5.91
C ASP A 112 8.33 -21.07 6.96
N ASN A 113 7.13 -21.55 7.34
CA ASN A 113 6.96 -22.65 8.29
C ASN A 113 7.68 -22.45 9.64
N GLY A 114 7.61 -21.25 10.21
CA GLY A 114 8.21 -20.90 11.50
C GLY A 114 9.64 -20.35 11.40
N ILE A 115 10.23 -20.30 10.21
CA ILE A 115 11.54 -19.71 9.96
C ILE A 115 11.35 -18.36 9.27
N PHE A 116 11.89 -17.30 9.89
CA PHE A 116 11.85 -15.97 9.29
C PHE A 116 12.84 -15.86 8.12
N SER A 117 12.33 -15.49 6.95
CA SER A 117 13.09 -15.33 5.71
C SER A 117 12.83 -13.97 5.06
N GLN A 118 13.67 -13.62 4.09
CA GLN A 118 13.51 -12.40 3.29
C GLN A 118 12.54 -12.64 2.13
N ALA A 119 11.85 -11.58 1.71
CA ALA A 119 10.91 -11.59 0.60
C ALA A 119 11.63 -11.59 -0.76
N ASN A 120 12.28 -12.71 -1.09
CA ASN A 120 13.30 -12.80 -2.14
C ASN A 120 12.77 -12.93 -3.58
N ASP A 121 11.46 -13.11 -3.76
CA ASP A 121 10.82 -13.21 -5.07
C ASP A 121 9.91 -12.02 -5.29
N LYS A 122 10.35 -11.07 -6.12
CA LYS A 122 9.61 -9.85 -6.46
C LYS A 122 9.17 -9.02 -5.26
N CYS A 123 9.96 -8.98 -4.18
CA CYS A 123 9.56 -8.32 -2.93
C CYS A 123 8.28 -8.92 -2.32
N ARG A 124 8.06 -10.24 -2.41
CA ARG A 124 6.87 -10.90 -1.87
C ARG A 124 7.22 -12.12 -1.04
N CYS A 125 6.31 -12.48 -0.15
CA CYS A 125 6.39 -13.72 0.63
C CYS A 125 5.53 -14.81 -0.02
N LYS A 126 5.98 -16.06 0.09
CA LYS A 126 5.16 -17.23 -0.24
C LYS A 126 4.01 -17.33 0.76
N LYS A 127 2.81 -17.63 0.27
CA LYS A 127 1.72 -18.02 1.17
C LYS A 127 1.93 -19.47 1.60
N ASN A 128 1.71 -19.75 2.88
CA ASN A 128 1.72 -21.13 3.42
C ASN A 128 0.37 -21.83 3.19
N ASP A 129 -0.27 -21.60 2.04
CA ASP A 129 -1.58 -22.17 1.68
C ASP A 129 -1.46 -23.36 0.71
N GLY A 130 -0.23 -23.80 0.43
CA GLY A 130 0.06 -24.91 -0.49
C GLY A 130 0.04 -24.50 -1.97
N THR A 131 -0.18 -23.22 -2.28
CA THR A 131 -0.02 -22.69 -3.64
C THR A 131 1.40 -22.16 -3.84
N ASN A 132 1.89 -22.17 -5.09
CA ASN A 132 3.17 -21.56 -5.44
C ASN A 132 3.08 -20.03 -5.58
N GLU A 133 1.97 -19.40 -5.20
CA GLU A 133 1.78 -17.97 -5.37
C GLU A 133 2.45 -17.19 -4.23
N THR A 134 3.35 -16.27 -4.63
CA THR A 134 4.04 -15.35 -3.73
C THR A 134 3.25 -14.07 -3.61
N ASP A 135 2.05 -14.06 -3.04
CA ASP A 135 1.20 -12.85 -3.06
C ASP A 135 1.10 -12.11 -1.73
N GLN A 136 1.71 -12.62 -0.67
CA GLN A 136 1.64 -11.96 0.63
C GLN A 136 2.48 -10.66 0.64
N VAL A 137 1.85 -9.57 1.08
CA VAL A 137 2.49 -8.28 1.32
C VAL A 137 3.49 -8.42 2.47
N PRO A 138 4.81 -8.23 2.25
CA PRO A 138 5.83 -8.44 3.28
C PRO A 138 5.93 -7.28 4.27
N THR A 139 5.13 -6.23 4.12
CA THR A 139 5.24 -4.97 4.86
C THR A 139 3.93 -4.60 5.56
N TYR A 140 4.07 -3.91 6.69
CA TYR A 140 3.00 -3.26 7.44
C TYR A 140 3.16 -1.74 7.47
N PHE A 141 4.01 -1.18 6.60
CA PHE A 141 4.24 0.27 6.53
C PHE A 141 2.94 1.03 6.26
N ASP A 142 1.98 0.45 5.53
CA ASP A 142 0.65 1.02 5.32
C ASP A 142 -0.21 1.11 6.60
N TYR A 143 0.23 0.54 7.72
CA TYR A 143 -0.41 0.72 9.04
C TYR A 143 0.40 1.59 10.00
N VAL A 144 1.57 2.09 9.58
CA VAL A 144 2.37 3.05 10.34
C VAL A 144 1.93 4.47 9.97
N PRO A 145 1.71 5.40 10.92
CA PRO A 145 1.35 6.79 10.62
C PRO A 145 2.34 7.47 9.64
N GLN A 146 1.82 8.20 8.65
CA GLN A 146 2.62 8.79 7.56
C GLN A 146 3.79 9.64 8.04
N TYR A 147 3.58 10.48 9.05
CA TYR A 147 4.63 11.32 9.64
C TYR A 147 5.87 10.52 10.07
N LEU A 148 5.68 9.35 10.70
CA LEU A 148 6.79 8.51 11.16
C LEU A 148 7.54 7.86 9.99
N ARG A 149 6.84 7.57 8.88
CA ARG A 149 7.44 6.99 7.68
C ARG A 149 8.28 8.01 6.93
N TRP A 150 7.75 9.22 6.75
CA TRP A 150 8.50 10.30 6.13
C TRP A 150 9.73 10.65 6.97
N PHE A 151 9.61 10.75 8.30
CA PHE A 151 10.77 11.02 9.15
C PHE A 151 11.91 9.99 8.98
N GLU A 152 11.58 8.70 8.84
CA GLU A 152 12.58 7.64 8.57
C GLU A 152 13.17 7.69 7.16
N GLU A 153 12.44 8.24 6.18
CA GLU A 153 12.94 8.42 4.82
C GLU A 153 13.89 9.61 4.66
N TRP A 154 13.70 10.67 5.46
CA TRP A 154 14.52 11.89 5.44
C TRP A 154 15.77 11.84 6.34
N ALA A 155 15.89 10.80 7.18
CA ALA A 155 17.02 10.61 8.10
C ALA A 155 18.24 9.96 7.42
#